data_AF-A0A9D1B927-F1
#
_entry.id   AF-A0A9D1B927-F1
#
_cell.length_a   1.000
_cell.length_b   1.000
_cell.length_c   1.000
_cell.angle_alpha   90.00
_cell.angle_beta   90.00
_cell.angle_gamma   90.00
#
_symmetry.space_group_name_H-M   'P 1'
#
loop_
_entity.id
_entity.type
_entity.pdbx_description
1 polymer ?
#
loop_
_entity_poly.entity_id
_entity_poly.type
_entity_poly.pdbx_seq_one_letter_code
_entity_poly.pdbx_strand_id
1 'polypeptide(L)'
;VATLGPATDKPGVIEGLIRAGVDVVRLNFSHGKPEDHRQRAEAIRSAARKQGRHVAILADLQGPKIRIDRFRDKRVQLVEGAEFTLDAELGRDDGDQQRVGITYKALVTDSKPGDVLLLDDGRIVLQVKEVVGQQIRCTVVVGGELSDNKGINRQGGGLSAPAITDKDREDIKTATAIAVDYVAVSFPRSAADIHEARRLLQAAGSKAGIVAKIERAEAVECIREIVEASDAIMIARGDLGVEIGDAELPAVQKKFIKIAREMNRPVITATQMMETMIVNSIPTRAEVFDVANAVIDGTDAVMLSGETATGKHPVKVVETMSRICQRAESQIKDITEDRPLDIPFSRVDQAIAMTAIYAANHLPVRAIVSLTESGATTLWMSRVNTRIPIYALTRHEESARRVALYRGVQAVHFPYESRDHAEVNRMAIETLLEREILEEGDVVIITKGDLMGQMGGTNALKILRVGDVITVD
;
A
#
# COMPACT_ATOMS: atom_id res chain seq x y z
N VAL A 1 -5.64 -3.43 3.32
CA VAL A 1 -6.04 -2.81 2.03
C VAL A 1 -6.86 -3.79 1.20
N ALA A 2 -8.01 -3.41 0.63
CA ALA A 2 -8.81 -4.27 -0.24
C ALA A 2 -9.07 -3.62 -1.61
N THR A 3 -8.81 -4.33 -2.70
CA THR A 3 -9.08 -3.83 -4.06
C THR A 3 -10.56 -3.95 -4.40
N LEU A 4 -11.17 -2.87 -4.91
CA LEU A 4 -12.55 -2.87 -5.39
C LEU A 4 -12.62 -3.30 -6.85
N GLY A 5 -13.69 -4.01 -7.20
CA GLY A 5 -13.94 -4.53 -8.54
C GLY A 5 -15.35 -5.12 -8.67
N PRO A 6 -15.62 -5.86 -9.76
CA PRO A 6 -16.96 -6.41 -10.03
C PRO A 6 -17.56 -7.24 -8.88
N ALA A 7 -16.74 -7.94 -8.09
CA ALA A 7 -17.24 -8.71 -6.95
C ALA A 7 -17.69 -7.82 -5.79
N THR A 8 -17.13 -6.62 -5.65
CA THR A 8 -17.48 -5.64 -4.61
C THR A 8 -18.61 -4.70 -5.02
N ASP A 9 -18.94 -4.61 -6.31
CA ASP A 9 -20.03 -3.74 -6.81
C ASP A 9 -21.43 -4.27 -6.44
N LYS A 10 -21.51 -5.50 -5.94
CA LYS A 10 -22.78 -6.12 -5.53
C LYS A 10 -23.36 -5.42 -4.29
N PRO A 11 -24.70 -5.28 -4.20
CA PRO A 11 -25.35 -4.66 -3.05
C PRO A 11 -24.91 -5.28 -1.72
N GLY A 12 -24.61 -4.45 -0.72
CA GLY A 12 -24.26 -4.88 0.64
C GLY A 12 -22.82 -5.39 0.82
N VAL A 13 -22.07 -5.61 -0.26
CA VAL A 13 -20.69 -6.12 -0.16
C VAL A 13 -19.76 -5.06 0.41
N ILE A 14 -19.83 -3.82 -0.06
CA ILE A 14 -19.03 -2.70 0.46
C ILE A 14 -19.27 -2.53 1.97
N GLU A 15 -20.52 -2.54 2.42
CA GLU A 15 -20.85 -2.47 3.83
C GLU A 15 -20.28 -3.67 4.61
N GLY A 16 -20.30 -4.85 4.00
CA GLY A 16 -19.67 -6.06 4.54
C GLY A 16 -18.16 -5.94 4.68
N LEU A 17 -17.46 -5.36 3.70
CA LEU A 17 -16.01 -5.12 3.77
C LEU A 17 -15.64 -4.20 4.93
N ILE A 18 -16.43 -3.13 5.15
CA ILE A 18 -16.22 -2.21 6.27
C ILE A 18 -16.42 -2.93 7.62
N ARG A 19 -17.51 -3.70 7.78
CA ARG A 19 -17.74 -4.49 8.99
C ARG A 19 -16.65 -5.54 9.23
N ALA A 20 -16.12 -6.13 8.16
CA ALA A 20 -15.04 -7.11 8.25
C ALA A 20 -13.69 -6.48 8.64
N GLY A 21 -13.58 -5.15 8.61
CA GLY A 21 -12.40 -4.42 9.07
C GLY A 21 -11.49 -3.90 7.94
N VAL A 22 -12.04 -3.49 6.79
CA VAL A 22 -11.21 -2.77 5.80
C VAL A 22 -10.89 -1.34 6.28
N ASP A 23 -9.62 -0.96 6.21
CA ASP A 23 -9.15 0.39 6.55
C ASP A 23 -8.79 1.24 5.31
N VAL A 24 -8.38 0.59 4.22
CA VAL A 24 -8.04 1.24 2.95
C VAL A 24 -8.64 0.43 1.80
N VAL A 25 -9.33 1.09 0.88
CA VAL A 25 -9.75 0.50 -0.39
C VAL A 25 -8.85 0.95 -1.54
N ARG A 26 -8.55 0.03 -2.45
CA ARG A 26 -7.74 0.28 -3.64
C ARG A 26 -8.61 0.33 -4.90
N LEU A 27 -8.47 1.40 -5.67
CA LEU A 27 -9.02 1.57 -7.01
C LEU A 27 -7.90 1.31 -8.03
N ASN A 28 -7.93 0.16 -8.69
CA ASN A 28 -6.91 -0.19 -9.68
C ASN A 28 -7.24 0.40 -11.06
N PHE A 29 -6.53 1.44 -11.48
CA PHE A 29 -6.77 2.13 -12.76
C PHE A 29 -6.19 1.38 -13.97
N SER A 30 -5.61 0.19 -13.75
CA SER A 30 -5.32 -0.76 -14.82
C SER A 30 -6.58 -1.26 -15.55
N HIS A 31 -7.73 -1.18 -14.89
CA HIS A 31 -9.03 -1.67 -15.34
C HIS A 31 -10.15 -0.69 -14.97
N GLY A 32 -11.28 -0.78 -15.65
CA GLY A 32 -12.43 0.09 -15.39
C GLY A 32 -12.30 1.45 -16.05
N LYS A 33 -13.40 2.19 -16.04
CA LYS A 33 -13.49 3.57 -16.53
C LYS A 33 -13.41 4.54 -15.35
N PRO A 34 -13.01 5.81 -15.58
CA PRO A 34 -13.03 6.85 -14.55
C PRO A 34 -14.34 6.91 -13.76
N GLU A 35 -15.47 6.71 -14.43
CA GLU A 35 -16.79 6.77 -13.82
C GLU A 35 -17.06 5.61 -12.85
N ASP A 36 -16.61 4.38 -13.18
CA ASP A 36 -16.72 3.23 -12.28
C ASP A 36 -15.97 3.49 -10.97
N HIS A 37 -14.80 4.13 -11.06
CA HIS A 37 -13.99 4.50 -9.90
C HIS A 37 -14.65 5.58 -9.03
N ARG A 38 -15.31 6.57 -9.65
CA ARG A 38 -16.09 7.60 -8.92
C ARG A 38 -17.24 6.98 -8.15
N GLN A 39 -18.01 6.11 -8.78
CA GLN A 39 -19.15 5.44 -8.15
C GLN A 39 -18.71 4.58 -6.96
N ARG A 40 -17.63 3.81 -7.12
CA ARG A 40 -17.04 3.02 -6.02
C ARG A 40 -16.56 3.90 -4.87
N ALA A 41 -15.91 5.03 -5.18
CA ALA A 41 -15.45 5.98 -4.18
C ALA A 41 -16.59 6.65 -3.41
N GLU A 42 -17.70 6.96 -4.07
CA GLU A 42 -18.89 7.49 -3.41
C GLU A 42 -19.56 6.44 -2.51
N ALA A 43 -19.70 5.20 -3.01
CA ALA A 43 -20.29 4.10 -2.27
C ALA A 43 -19.50 3.78 -1.00
N ILE A 44 -18.16 3.68 -1.07
CA ILE A 44 -17.34 3.42 0.12
C ILE A 44 -17.44 4.56 1.14
N ARG A 45 -17.42 5.83 0.71
CA ARG A 45 -17.55 6.98 1.61
C ARG A 45 -18.91 7.02 2.30
N SER A 46 -19.98 6.76 1.55
CA SER A 46 -21.34 6.71 2.08
C SER A 46 -21.49 5.58 3.10
N ALA A 47 -21.02 4.38 2.78
CA ALA A 47 -21.06 3.23 3.67
C ALA A 47 -20.19 3.42 4.92
N ALA A 48 -18.99 4.01 4.78
CA ALA A 48 -18.09 4.29 5.89
C ALA A 48 -18.69 5.30 6.88
N ARG A 49 -19.30 6.39 6.37
CA ARG A 49 -20.03 7.36 7.21
C ARG A 49 -21.18 6.73 7.98
N LYS A 50 -22.00 5.89 7.32
CA LYS A 50 -23.11 5.17 7.98
C LYS A 50 -22.66 4.26 9.12
N GLN A 51 -21.43 3.76 9.05
CA GLN A 51 -20.85 2.86 10.04
C GLN A 51 -19.89 3.57 11.02
N GLY A 52 -19.77 4.90 10.96
CA GLY A 52 -18.87 5.66 11.83
C GLY A 52 -17.39 5.30 11.66
N ARG A 53 -16.99 4.84 10.47
CA ARG A 53 -15.63 4.39 10.15
C ARG A 53 -14.96 5.38 9.20
N HIS A 54 -13.64 5.55 9.35
CA HIS A 54 -12.82 6.25 8.37
C HIS A 54 -12.09 5.22 7.51
N VAL A 55 -12.35 5.23 6.20
CA VAL A 55 -11.74 4.31 5.24
C VAL A 55 -11.03 5.15 4.17
N ALA A 56 -9.73 4.93 3.99
CA ALA A 56 -8.95 5.62 2.98
C ALA A 56 -9.19 5.06 1.59
N ILE A 57 -9.02 5.89 0.57
CA ILE A 57 -9.05 5.49 -0.84
C ILE A 57 -7.64 5.65 -1.42
N LEU A 58 -7.11 4.57 -1.97
CA LEU A 58 -5.86 4.52 -2.72
C LEU A 58 -6.17 4.33 -4.21
N ALA A 59 -5.79 5.27 -5.07
CA ALA A 59 -5.77 5.07 -6.52
C ALA A 59 -4.44 4.45 -6.94
N ASP A 60 -4.46 3.33 -7.65
CA ASP A 60 -3.25 2.68 -8.15
C ASP A 60 -3.12 2.93 -9.66
N LEU A 61 -2.09 3.71 -10.01
CA LEU A 61 -1.77 4.07 -11.38
C LEU A 61 -1.30 2.84 -12.15
N GLN A 62 -1.54 2.84 -13.46
CA GLN A 62 -1.24 1.67 -14.27
C GLN A 62 0.27 1.49 -14.49
N GLY A 63 0.99 2.59 -14.72
CA GLY A 63 2.37 2.55 -15.16
C GLY A 63 2.53 1.98 -16.58
N PRO A 64 3.78 1.77 -17.02
CA PRO A 64 4.08 1.26 -18.35
C PRO A 64 3.62 -0.20 -18.52
N LYS A 65 2.66 -0.46 -19.42
CA LYS A 65 2.27 -1.83 -19.81
C LYS A 65 3.17 -2.40 -20.90
N ILE A 66 4.15 -3.19 -20.50
CA ILE A 66 5.02 -3.94 -21.42
C ILE A 66 4.41 -5.33 -21.61
N ARG A 67 3.89 -5.57 -22.82
CA ARG A 67 3.12 -6.77 -23.14
C ARG A 67 3.41 -7.24 -24.55
N ILE A 68 3.18 -8.52 -24.80
CA ILE A 68 2.98 -8.99 -26.17
C ILE A 68 1.64 -8.45 -26.71
N ASP A 69 1.52 -8.37 -28.03
CA ASP A 69 0.26 -8.09 -28.70
C ASP A 69 -0.62 -9.36 -28.72
N ARG A 70 -1.20 -9.71 -29.87
CA ARG A 70 -2.20 -10.79 -29.97
C ARG A 70 -1.83 -11.78 -31.05
N PHE A 71 -2.37 -12.98 -30.88
CA PHE A 71 -2.24 -14.07 -31.83
C PHE A 71 -3.49 -14.18 -32.69
N ARG A 72 -3.32 -14.65 -33.93
CA ARG A 72 -4.44 -14.95 -34.83
C ARG A 72 -5.42 -15.94 -34.20
N ASP A 73 -4.90 -16.92 -33.48
CA ASP A 73 -5.66 -17.96 -32.78
C ASP A 73 -5.81 -17.69 -31.26
N LYS A 74 -5.62 -16.44 -30.82
CA LYS A 74 -5.67 -15.94 -29.42
C LYS A 74 -4.63 -16.51 -28.45
N ARG A 75 -4.00 -17.63 -28.82
CA ARG A 75 -2.98 -18.33 -28.05
C ARG A 75 -2.13 -19.22 -28.93
N VAL A 76 -0.95 -19.56 -28.43
CA VAL A 76 -0.02 -20.53 -29.01
C VAL A 76 0.56 -21.41 -27.91
N GLN A 77 1.07 -22.59 -28.28
CA GLN A 77 1.76 -23.48 -27.36
C GLN A 77 3.26 -23.45 -27.64
N LEU A 78 4.03 -22.78 -26.78
CA LEU A 78 5.48 -22.73 -26.93
C LEU A 78 6.12 -24.02 -26.40
N VAL A 79 7.06 -24.57 -27.19
CA VAL A 79 7.80 -25.80 -26.87
C VAL A 79 9.21 -25.41 -26.48
N GLU A 80 9.72 -26.01 -25.41
CA GLU A 80 11.09 -25.80 -24.94
C GLU A 80 12.12 -26.13 -26.03
N GLY A 81 13.14 -25.29 -26.15
CA GLY A 81 14.17 -25.35 -27.18
C GLY A 81 13.78 -24.77 -28.54
N ALA A 82 12.50 -24.46 -28.78
CA ALA A 82 12.06 -23.86 -30.04
C ALA A 82 12.50 -22.39 -30.15
N GLU A 83 12.62 -21.90 -31.39
CA GLU A 83 12.81 -20.47 -31.65
C GLU A 83 11.48 -19.73 -31.58
N PHE A 84 11.49 -18.54 -30.98
CA PHE A 84 10.34 -17.65 -30.92
C PHE A 84 10.80 -16.20 -30.98
N THR A 85 10.14 -15.38 -31.79
CA THR A 85 10.56 -13.98 -32.05
C THR A 85 9.56 -12.98 -31.50
N LEU A 86 10.06 -11.97 -30.77
CA LEU A 86 9.29 -10.78 -30.45
C LEU A 86 9.59 -9.72 -31.51
N ASP A 87 8.57 -9.32 -32.26
CA ASP A 87 8.71 -8.46 -33.44
C ASP A 87 8.02 -7.11 -33.19
N ALA A 88 8.80 -6.04 -33.10
CA ALA A 88 8.27 -4.70 -32.84
C ALA A 88 7.45 -4.14 -34.02
N GLU A 89 7.57 -4.66 -35.22
CA GLU A 89 6.84 -4.18 -36.41
C GLU A 89 5.67 -5.09 -36.81
N LEU A 90 5.50 -6.24 -36.16
CA LEU A 90 4.39 -7.13 -36.44
C LEU A 90 3.04 -6.46 -36.13
N GLY A 91 2.06 -6.70 -37.00
CA GLY A 91 0.68 -6.27 -36.80
C GLY A 91 0.12 -6.81 -35.47
N ARG A 92 -0.72 -6.01 -34.83
CA ARG A 92 -1.25 -6.29 -33.48
C ARG A 92 -1.92 -7.66 -33.35
N ASP A 93 -2.62 -8.11 -34.39
CA ASP A 93 -3.38 -9.37 -34.38
C ASP A 93 -2.71 -10.47 -35.24
N ASP A 94 -1.45 -10.26 -35.64
CA ASP A 94 -0.71 -11.11 -36.58
C ASP A 94 0.24 -12.12 -35.92
N GLY A 95 0.20 -12.25 -34.58
CA GLY A 95 1.00 -13.23 -33.87
C GLY A 95 0.65 -14.67 -34.27
N ASP A 96 1.66 -15.52 -34.30
CA ASP A 96 1.56 -16.94 -34.62
C ASP A 96 2.54 -17.79 -33.78
N GLN A 97 2.69 -19.07 -34.14
CA GLN A 97 3.53 -20.04 -33.43
C GLN A 97 5.03 -19.69 -33.44
N GLN A 98 5.48 -18.78 -34.31
CA GLN A 98 6.88 -18.41 -34.49
C GLN A 98 7.20 -17.00 -33.97
N ARG A 99 6.22 -16.08 -34.00
CA ARG A 99 6.45 -14.70 -33.58
C ARG A 99 5.21 -14.00 -33.06
N VAL A 100 5.41 -12.95 -32.26
CA VAL A 100 4.33 -12.07 -31.78
C VAL A 100 4.78 -10.62 -31.72
N GLY A 101 3.82 -9.71 -31.89
CA GLY A 101 4.01 -8.28 -31.70
C GLY A 101 4.28 -7.92 -30.23
N ILE A 102 4.83 -6.74 -30.00
CA ILE A 102 5.04 -6.19 -28.66
C ILE A 102 4.52 -4.75 -28.54
N THR A 103 3.92 -4.40 -27.41
CA THR A 103 3.37 -3.06 -27.18
C THR A 103 4.47 -2.01 -26.94
N TYR A 104 5.60 -2.43 -26.38
CA TYR A 104 6.72 -1.56 -26.03
C TYR A 104 7.88 -1.75 -27.01
N LYS A 105 7.90 -0.90 -28.05
CA LYS A 105 8.82 -1.04 -29.18
C LYS A 105 10.30 -0.85 -28.81
N ALA A 106 10.57 -0.06 -27.76
CA ALA A 106 11.93 0.14 -27.25
C ALA A 106 12.53 -1.10 -26.55
N LEU A 107 11.74 -2.18 -26.34
CA LEU A 107 12.28 -3.45 -25.84
C LEU A 107 13.40 -4.00 -26.74
N VAL A 108 13.36 -3.72 -28.04
CA VAL A 108 14.40 -4.11 -29.00
C VAL A 108 15.75 -3.51 -28.61
N THR A 109 15.77 -2.21 -28.31
CA THR A 109 16.98 -1.48 -27.90
C THR A 109 17.40 -1.84 -26.47
N ASP A 110 16.44 -2.15 -25.61
CA ASP A 110 16.72 -2.56 -24.25
C ASP A 110 17.27 -3.99 -24.19
N SER A 111 17.02 -4.86 -25.17
CA SER A 111 17.44 -6.26 -25.13
C SER A 111 18.81 -6.49 -25.77
N LYS A 112 19.58 -7.43 -25.22
CA LYS A 112 20.85 -7.90 -25.81
C LYS A 112 20.97 -9.43 -25.74
N PRO A 113 21.83 -10.05 -26.56
CA PRO A 113 22.13 -11.49 -26.44
C PRO A 113 22.48 -11.87 -25.00
N GLY A 114 21.88 -12.95 -24.51
CA GLY A 114 22.07 -13.40 -23.13
C GLY A 114 21.04 -12.86 -22.12
N ASP A 115 20.22 -11.88 -22.48
CA ASP A 115 19.11 -11.45 -21.62
C ASP A 115 18.01 -12.51 -21.53
N VAL A 116 17.34 -12.57 -20.38
CA VAL A 116 16.20 -13.46 -20.14
C VAL A 116 14.92 -12.62 -20.08
N LEU A 117 13.96 -12.95 -20.94
CA LEU A 117 12.64 -12.33 -20.98
C LEU A 117 11.60 -13.28 -20.37
N LEU A 118 10.83 -12.75 -19.44
CA LEU A 118 9.86 -13.46 -18.62
C LEU A 118 8.46 -13.04 -19.07
N LEU A 119 7.66 -14.00 -19.55
CA LEU A 119 6.31 -13.77 -20.05
C LEU A 119 5.28 -14.44 -19.13
N ASP A 120 4.11 -13.81 -19.02
CA ASP A 120 2.99 -14.28 -18.16
C ASP A 120 3.44 -14.56 -16.73
N ASP A 121 3.99 -13.54 -16.06
CA ASP A 121 4.49 -13.60 -14.68
C ASP A 121 5.58 -14.67 -14.48
N GLY A 122 6.43 -14.85 -15.51
CA GLY A 122 7.54 -15.80 -15.50
C GLY A 122 7.17 -17.25 -15.81
N ARG A 123 5.92 -17.54 -16.18
CA ARG A 123 5.49 -18.89 -16.60
C ARG A 123 6.16 -19.35 -17.89
N ILE A 124 6.46 -18.40 -18.76
CA ILE A 124 7.21 -18.64 -20.00
C ILE A 124 8.52 -17.86 -19.91
N VAL A 125 9.61 -18.53 -20.26
CA VAL A 125 10.96 -17.97 -20.19
C VAL A 125 11.58 -18.04 -21.57
N LEU A 126 12.02 -16.89 -22.09
CA LEU A 126 12.69 -16.75 -23.37
C LEU A 126 14.13 -16.27 -23.14
N GLN A 127 15.10 -16.93 -23.76
CA GLN A 127 16.49 -16.51 -23.77
C GLN A 127 16.77 -15.75 -25.06
N VAL A 128 17.18 -14.48 -24.98
CA VAL A 128 17.54 -13.68 -26.16
C VAL A 128 18.81 -14.26 -26.78
N LYS A 129 18.70 -14.68 -28.04
CA LYS A 129 19.81 -15.20 -28.86
C LYS A 129 20.49 -14.06 -29.59
N GLU A 130 19.72 -13.22 -30.25
CA GLU A 130 20.18 -12.05 -30.99
C GLU A 130 19.07 -11.02 -31.16
N VAL A 131 19.47 -9.76 -31.42
CA VAL A 131 18.56 -8.69 -31.83
C VAL A 131 18.93 -8.28 -33.25
N VAL A 132 18.00 -8.42 -34.19
CA VAL A 132 18.22 -8.15 -35.62
C VAL A 132 17.16 -7.18 -36.11
N GLY A 133 17.57 -5.94 -36.40
CA GLY A 133 16.62 -4.87 -36.74
C GLY A 133 15.61 -4.67 -35.60
N GLN A 134 14.32 -4.83 -35.91
CA GLN A 134 13.21 -4.67 -34.97
C GLN A 134 12.74 -5.99 -34.34
N GLN A 135 13.53 -7.06 -34.48
CA GLN A 135 13.20 -8.40 -34.00
C GLN A 135 14.15 -8.85 -32.89
N ILE A 136 13.58 -9.35 -31.80
CA ILE A 136 14.30 -10.02 -30.71
C ILE A 136 14.08 -11.52 -30.92
N ARG A 137 15.12 -12.21 -31.37
CA ARG A 137 15.06 -13.65 -31.61
C ARG A 137 15.46 -14.37 -30.35
N CYS A 138 14.59 -15.26 -29.87
CA CYS A 138 14.78 -15.97 -28.63
C CYS A 138 14.71 -17.48 -28.82
N THR A 139 15.30 -18.19 -27.86
CA THR A 139 15.04 -19.61 -27.62
C THR A 139 14.09 -19.75 -26.43
N VAL A 140 13.07 -20.59 -26.55
CA VAL A 140 12.17 -20.91 -25.44
C VAL A 140 12.91 -21.78 -24.43
N VAL A 141 13.11 -21.27 -23.21
CA VAL A 141 13.73 -22.01 -22.10
C VAL A 141 12.68 -22.77 -21.30
N VAL A 142 11.57 -22.10 -21.00
CA VAL A 142 10.39 -22.70 -20.35
C VAL A 142 9.19 -22.44 -21.25
N GLY A 143 8.59 -23.53 -21.73
CA GLY A 143 7.45 -23.50 -22.64
C GLY A 143 6.11 -23.46 -21.92
N GLY A 144 5.02 -23.37 -22.68
CA GLY A 144 3.68 -23.27 -22.13
C GLY A 144 2.68 -22.64 -23.08
N GLU A 145 1.42 -22.56 -22.65
CA GLU A 145 0.39 -21.81 -23.37
C GLU A 145 0.66 -20.30 -23.19
N LEU A 146 0.87 -19.58 -24.30
CA LEU A 146 0.98 -18.13 -24.33
C LEU A 146 -0.26 -17.54 -25.00
N SER A 147 -1.02 -16.72 -24.27
CA SER A 147 -2.23 -16.06 -24.79
C SER A 147 -2.01 -14.57 -25.06
N ASP A 148 -3.00 -13.90 -25.64
CA ASP A 148 -2.95 -12.46 -25.92
C ASP A 148 -2.63 -11.56 -24.72
N ASN A 149 -1.95 -10.44 -24.98
CA ASN A 149 -1.70 -9.32 -24.06
C ASN A 149 -1.01 -9.70 -22.73
N LYS A 150 -0.25 -10.79 -22.70
CA LYS A 150 0.55 -11.19 -21.53
C LYS A 150 1.71 -10.24 -21.29
N GLY A 151 2.03 -10.03 -20.01
CA GLY A 151 3.14 -9.16 -19.58
C GLY A 151 4.48 -9.70 -20.05
N ILE A 152 5.44 -8.80 -20.27
CA ILE A 152 6.85 -9.10 -20.51
C ILE A 152 7.67 -8.35 -19.46
N ASN A 153 8.53 -9.07 -18.75
CA ASN A 153 9.56 -8.50 -17.88
C ASN A 153 10.93 -8.95 -18.38
N ARG A 154 11.99 -8.21 -18.02
CA ARG A 154 13.38 -8.61 -18.26
C ARG A 154 14.01 -8.96 -16.91
N GLN A 155 14.58 -10.15 -16.80
CA GLN A 155 15.22 -10.57 -15.56
C GLN A 155 16.40 -9.63 -15.23
N GLY A 156 16.49 -9.18 -13.98
CA GLY A 156 17.47 -8.19 -13.55
C GLY A 156 17.12 -6.73 -13.93
N GLY A 157 15.90 -6.47 -14.40
CA GLY A 157 15.39 -5.13 -14.69
C GLY A 157 16.04 -4.49 -15.91
N GLY A 158 15.97 -3.16 -15.98
CA GLY A 158 16.63 -2.27 -16.94
C GLY A 158 15.88 -2.02 -18.25
N LEU A 159 14.55 -2.11 -18.18
CA LEU A 159 13.64 -1.59 -19.20
C LEU A 159 13.57 -0.06 -19.10
N SER A 160 13.76 0.63 -20.23
CA SER A 160 13.86 2.09 -20.26
C SER A 160 12.51 2.81 -20.20
N ALA A 161 11.41 2.06 -20.08
CA ALA A 161 10.04 2.58 -20.06
C ALA A 161 9.84 3.60 -18.91
N PRO A 162 9.27 4.78 -19.20
CA PRO A 162 9.02 5.80 -18.19
C PRO A 162 8.00 5.29 -17.17
N ALA A 163 8.18 5.66 -15.90
CA ALA A 163 7.29 5.24 -14.82
C ALA A 163 5.88 5.85 -14.96
N ILE A 164 5.78 7.08 -15.46
CA ILE A 164 4.52 7.79 -15.66
C ILE A 164 4.15 7.85 -17.15
N THR A 165 3.05 7.20 -17.51
CA THR A 165 2.51 7.20 -18.88
C THR A 165 1.54 8.36 -19.10
N ASP A 166 1.16 8.62 -20.36
CA ASP A 166 0.12 9.60 -20.69
C ASP A 166 -1.24 9.22 -20.07
N LYS A 167 -1.54 7.91 -19.99
CA LYS A 167 -2.72 7.43 -19.28
C LYS A 167 -2.63 7.80 -17.80
N ASP A 168 -1.48 7.58 -17.16
CA ASP A 168 -1.29 7.90 -15.75
C ASP A 168 -1.47 9.40 -15.47
N ARG A 169 -1.11 10.28 -16.42
CA ARG A 169 -1.36 11.73 -16.32
C ARG A 169 -2.85 12.06 -16.29
N GLU A 170 -3.67 11.39 -17.10
CA GLU A 170 -5.15 11.56 -17.07
C GLU A 170 -5.79 10.93 -15.85
N ASP A 171 -5.27 9.77 -15.44
CA ASP A 171 -5.67 9.06 -14.24
C ASP A 171 -5.38 9.89 -12.98
N ILE A 172 -4.25 10.60 -12.91
CA ILE A 172 -3.95 11.55 -11.82
C ILE A 172 -5.05 12.61 -11.70
N LYS A 173 -5.54 13.16 -12.81
CA LYS A 173 -6.67 14.11 -12.78
C LYS A 173 -7.94 13.45 -12.24
N THR A 174 -8.20 12.22 -12.64
CA THR A 174 -9.34 11.43 -12.15
C THR A 174 -9.24 11.16 -10.65
N ALA A 175 -8.07 10.73 -10.16
CA ALA A 175 -7.78 10.51 -8.74
C ALA A 175 -7.97 11.79 -7.92
N THR A 176 -7.49 12.93 -8.43
CA THR A 176 -7.68 14.24 -7.80
C THR A 176 -9.15 14.64 -7.73
N ALA A 177 -9.92 14.44 -8.81
CA ALA A 177 -11.36 14.73 -8.83
C ALA A 177 -12.14 13.84 -7.84
N ILE A 178 -11.72 12.58 -7.66
CA ILE A 178 -12.26 11.69 -6.62
C ILE A 178 -11.86 12.15 -5.21
N ALA A 179 -10.80 12.94 -5.07
CA ALA A 179 -10.15 13.31 -3.82
C ALA A 179 -9.64 12.07 -3.05
N VAL A 180 -8.90 11.19 -3.74
CA VAL A 180 -8.29 10.02 -3.09
C VAL A 180 -7.28 10.45 -2.02
N ASP A 181 -7.08 9.59 -1.02
CA ASP A 181 -6.17 9.86 0.09
C ASP A 181 -4.73 9.46 -0.24
N TYR A 182 -4.56 8.46 -1.12
CA TYR A 182 -3.28 7.98 -1.62
C TYR A 182 -3.30 7.73 -3.13
N VAL A 183 -2.15 7.93 -3.79
CA VAL A 183 -1.89 7.54 -5.17
C VAL A 183 -0.66 6.64 -5.19
N ALA A 184 -0.80 5.41 -5.69
CA ALA A 184 0.31 4.50 -5.88
C ALA A 184 0.90 4.64 -7.28
N VAL A 185 2.21 4.82 -7.35
CA VAL A 185 2.99 4.96 -8.58
C VAL A 185 3.62 3.62 -8.90
N SER A 186 3.25 3.05 -10.06
CA SER A 186 3.76 1.77 -10.56
C SER A 186 5.12 1.93 -11.23
N PHE A 187 5.97 0.90 -11.08
CA PHE A 187 7.29 0.80 -11.69
C PHE A 187 8.26 2.00 -11.51
N PRO A 188 8.28 2.74 -10.38
CA PRO A 188 9.33 3.71 -10.12
C PRO A 188 10.69 3.01 -10.03
N ARG A 189 11.70 3.59 -10.69
CA ARG A 189 13.09 3.10 -10.66
C ARG A 189 14.02 4.06 -9.93
N SER A 190 13.51 5.23 -9.52
CA SER A 190 14.31 6.29 -8.90
C SER A 190 13.44 7.24 -8.08
N ALA A 191 14.07 8.05 -7.22
CA ALA A 191 13.41 9.17 -6.56
C ALA A 191 12.85 10.20 -7.56
N ALA A 192 13.49 10.36 -8.72
CA ALA A 192 13.06 11.30 -9.75
C ALA A 192 11.65 10.99 -10.28
N ASP A 193 11.32 9.70 -10.46
CA ASP A 193 9.99 9.25 -10.89
C ASP A 193 8.91 9.65 -9.86
N ILE A 194 9.23 9.49 -8.57
CA ILE A 194 8.33 9.87 -7.46
C ILE A 194 8.16 11.39 -7.39
N HIS A 195 9.24 12.16 -7.57
CA HIS A 195 9.16 13.61 -7.64
C HIS A 195 8.38 14.11 -8.85
N GLU A 196 8.47 13.43 -10.00
CA GLU A 196 7.62 13.73 -11.16
C GLU A 196 6.15 13.52 -10.82
N ALA A 197 5.77 12.37 -10.28
CA ALA A 197 4.40 12.10 -9.85
C ALA A 197 3.90 13.15 -8.84
N ARG A 198 4.76 13.57 -7.90
CA ARG A 198 4.44 14.62 -6.93
C ARG A 198 4.15 15.96 -7.58
N ARG A 199 4.97 16.39 -8.55
CA ARG A 199 4.72 17.63 -9.30
C ARG A 199 3.40 17.58 -10.05
N LEU A 200 3.07 16.44 -10.67
CA LEU A 200 1.81 16.27 -11.40
C LEU A 200 0.59 16.30 -10.48
N LEU A 201 0.67 15.64 -9.33
CA LEU A 201 -0.38 15.66 -8.30
C LEU A 201 -0.59 17.09 -7.76
N GLN A 202 0.49 17.80 -7.45
CA GLN A 202 0.44 19.19 -6.99
C GLN A 202 -0.14 20.13 -8.05
N ALA A 203 0.28 19.98 -9.31
CA ALA A 203 -0.27 20.77 -10.42
C ALA A 203 -1.76 20.50 -10.66
N ALA A 204 -2.23 19.29 -10.37
CA ALA A 204 -3.65 18.93 -10.41
C ALA A 204 -4.44 19.41 -9.18
N GLY A 205 -3.78 19.95 -8.15
CA GLY A 205 -4.41 20.38 -6.89
C GLY A 205 -4.66 19.25 -5.88
N SER A 206 -4.01 18.10 -6.05
CA SER A 206 -4.15 16.94 -5.16
C SER A 206 -3.34 17.09 -3.88
N LYS A 207 -3.88 16.54 -2.79
CA LYS A 207 -3.21 16.38 -1.48
C LYS A 207 -2.94 14.92 -1.12
N ALA A 208 -3.15 14.00 -2.06
CA ALA A 208 -2.96 12.58 -1.85
C ALA A 208 -1.49 12.28 -1.50
N GLY A 209 -1.27 11.36 -0.57
CA GLY A 209 0.06 10.81 -0.32
C GLY A 209 0.51 9.91 -1.46
N ILE A 210 1.81 9.87 -1.75
CA ILE A 210 2.36 9.00 -2.80
C ILE A 210 2.85 7.69 -2.20
N VAL A 211 2.37 6.58 -2.76
CA VAL A 211 2.84 5.23 -2.46
C VAL A 211 3.76 4.76 -3.60
N ALA A 212 5.05 4.57 -3.34
CA ALA A 212 5.96 4.00 -4.33
C ALA A 212 5.79 2.47 -4.39
N LYS A 213 5.41 1.91 -5.53
CA LYS A 213 5.31 0.45 -5.70
C LYS A 213 6.66 -0.11 -6.09
N ILE A 214 7.26 -0.89 -5.20
CA ILE A 214 8.58 -1.47 -5.43
C ILE A 214 8.39 -2.76 -6.23
N GLU A 215 8.60 -2.65 -7.53
CA GLU A 215 8.31 -3.68 -8.55
C GLU A 215 9.52 -4.02 -9.41
N ARG A 216 10.54 -3.16 -9.40
CA ARG A 216 11.71 -3.25 -10.26
C ARG A 216 12.98 -3.64 -9.52
N ALA A 217 13.86 -4.38 -10.19
CA ALA A 217 15.19 -4.71 -9.68
C ALA A 217 16.01 -3.44 -9.38
N GLU A 218 15.93 -2.42 -10.23
CA GLU A 218 16.65 -1.14 -10.04
C GLU A 218 16.23 -0.42 -8.75
N ALA A 219 14.96 -0.57 -8.35
CA ALA A 219 14.44 0.03 -7.13
C ALA A 219 15.07 -0.61 -5.87
N VAL A 220 15.61 -1.83 -5.97
CA VAL A 220 16.29 -2.51 -4.85
C VAL A 220 17.59 -1.82 -4.48
N GLU A 221 18.33 -1.33 -5.49
CA GLU A 221 19.62 -0.66 -5.30
C GLU A 221 19.47 0.75 -4.71
N CYS A 222 18.44 1.48 -5.13
CA CYS A 222 18.17 2.87 -4.73
C CYS A 222 16.99 3.02 -3.75
N ILE A 223 16.58 1.94 -3.07
CA ILE A 223 15.36 1.90 -2.24
C ILE A 223 15.26 3.06 -1.24
N ARG A 224 16.37 3.45 -0.60
CA ARG A 224 16.37 4.54 0.39
C ARG A 224 15.94 5.87 -0.22
N GLU A 225 16.41 6.18 -1.42
CA GLU A 225 16.06 7.43 -2.11
C GLU A 225 14.57 7.43 -2.51
N ILE A 226 14.05 6.29 -2.98
CA ILE A 226 12.63 6.13 -3.31
C ILE A 226 11.76 6.27 -2.05
N VAL A 227 12.15 5.65 -0.93
CA VAL A 227 11.45 5.77 0.36
C VAL A 227 11.45 7.21 0.87
N GLU A 228 12.56 7.92 0.72
CA GLU A 228 12.65 9.33 1.12
C GLU A 228 11.69 10.23 0.31
N ALA A 229 11.64 10.03 -1.01
CA ALA A 229 10.81 10.79 -1.93
C ALA A 229 9.30 10.48 -1.82
N SER A 230 8.93 9.32 -1.28
CA SER A 230 7.54 8.84 -1.15
C SER A 230 6.94 9.13 0.23
N ASP A 231 5.61 9.02 0.35
CA ASP A 231 4.91 9.15 1.62
C ASP A 231 4.61 7.79 2.26
N ALA A 232 4.59 6.72 1.45
CA ALA A 232 4.56 5.32 1.84
C ALA A 232 5.17 4.45 0.72
N ILE A 233 5.43 3.17 0.99
CA ILE A 233 5.83 2.21 -0.04
C ILE A 233 4.88 1.00 -0.09
N MET A 234 4.84 0.33 -1.25
CA MET A 234 4.14 -0.93 -1.44
C MET A 234 5.10 -1.96 -2.02
N ILE A 235 5.27 -3.09 -1.34
CA ILE A 235 6.10 -4.20 -1.80
C ILE A 235 5.20 -5.08 -2.68
N ALA A 236 5.28 -4.89 -3.99
CA ALA A 236 4.46 -5.59 -4.98
C ALA A 236 5.19 -6.87 -5.42
N ARG A 237 4.95 -7.92 -4.65
CA ARG A 237 5.70 -9.18 -4.66
C ARG A 237 5.61 -9.95 -5.98
N GLY A 238 4.47 -9.87 -6.67
CA GLY A 238 4.29 -10.49 -7.99
C GLY A 238 5.33 -9.98 -9.00
N ASP A 239 5.26 -8.69 -9.34
CA ASP A 239 6.18 -8.09 -10.31
C ASP A 239 7.64 -8.12 -9.81
N LEU A 240 7.88 -7.77 -8.54
CA LEU A 240 9.23 -7.75 -7.98
C LEU A 240 9.87 -9.14 -8.00
N GLY A 241 9.14 -10.18 -7.61
CA GLY A 241 9.63 -11.56 -7.59
C GLY A 241 9.97 -12.08 -8.99
N VAL A 242 9.28 -11.62 -10.03
CA VAL A 242 9.64 -11.92 -11.42
C VAL A 242 10.98 -11.27 -11.78
N GLU A 243 11.24 -10.03 -11.36
CA GLU A 243 12.49 -9.35 -11.73
C GLU A 243 13.73 -9.83 -10.97
N ILE A 244 13.61 -10.13 -9.67
CA ILE A 244 14.75 -10.49 -8.80
C ILE A 244 14.85 -11.99 -8.48
N GLY A 245 13.82 -12.77 -8.82
CA GLY A 245 13.68 -14.17 -8.42
C GLY A 245 12.88 -14.33 -7.11
N ASP A 246 12.05 -15.37 -7.07
CA ASP A 246 11.17 -15.69 -5.94
C ASP A 246 11.94 -16.02 -4.65
N ALA A 247 13.12 -16.65 -4.77
CA ALA A 247 13.98 -17.00 -3.64
C ALA A 247 14.54 -15.77 -2.88
N GLU A 248 14.78 -14.65 -3.58
CA GLU A 248 15.32 -13.42 -2.97
C GLU A 248 14.23 -12.58 -2.27
N LEU A 249 12.99 -12.76 -2.71
CA LEU A 249 11.85 -11.93 -2.31
C LEU A 249 11.61 -11.88 -0.79
N PRO A 250 11.67 -12.98 0.00
CA PRO A 250 11.47 -12.91 1.45
C PRO A 250 12.49 -12.03 2.17
N ALA A 251 13.76 -12.10 1.79
CA ALA A 251 14.82 -11.30 2.39
C ALA A 251 14.65 -9.81 2.04
N VAL A 252 14.32 -9.52 0.78
CA VAL A 252 14.06 -8.16 0.28
C VAL A 252 12.84 -7.53 0.95
N GLN A 253 11.74 -8.28 1.13
CA GLN A 253 10.56 -7.81 1.85
C GLN A 253 10.91 -7.33 3.27
N LYS A 254 11.59 -8.18 4.05
CA LYS A 254 12.01 -7.85 5.42
C LYS A 254 12.89 -6.60 5.46
N LYS A 255 13.87 -6.51 4.54
CA LYS A 255 14.75 -5.35 4.40
C LYS A 255 13.96 -4.07 4.12
N PHE A 256 12.99 -4.11 3.19
CA PHE A 256 12.21 -2.93 2.80
C PHE A 256 11.26 -2.47 3.89
N ILE A 257 10.58 -3.39 4.58
CA ILE A 257 9.74 -3.05 5.74
C ILE A 257 10.59 -2.34 6.81
N LYS A 258 11.77 -2.89 7.13
CA LYS A 258 12.69 -2.27 8.08
C LYS A 258 13.12 -0.87 7.66
N ILE A 259 13.56 -0.69 6.41
CA ILE A 259 13.98 0.63 5.88
C ILE A 259 12.82 1.63 5.92
N ALA A 260 11.62 1.25 5.51
CA ALA A 260 10.45 2.12 5.54
C ALA A 260 10.13 2.59 6.97
N ARG A 261 10.11 1.67 7.94
CA ARG A 261 9.91 2.01 9.35
C ARG A 261 11.04 2.91 9.87
N GLU A 262 12.28 2.62 9.50
CA GLU A 262 13.44 3.43 9.89
C GLU A 262 13.32 4.88 9.42
N MET A 263 12.84 5.07 8.20
CA MET A 263 12.68 6.37 7.52
C MET A 263 11.31 7.01 7.76
N ASN A 264 10.54 6.51 8.73
CA ASN A 264 9.23 7.02 9.09
C ASN A 264 8.24 7.03 7.91
N ARG A 265 8.15 5.91 7.18
CA ARG A 265 7.19 5.68 6.10
C ARG A 265 6.32 4.46 6.39
N PRO A 266 5.02 4.50 6.10
CA PRO A 266 4.18 3.32 6.08
C PRO A 266 4.57 2.36 4.95
N VAL A 267 4.34 1.07 5.16
CA VAL A 267 4.65 0.03 4.17
C VAL A 267 3.48 -0.95 4.00
N ILE A 268 3.11 -1.19 2.74
CA ILE A 268 2.08 -2.16 2.37
C ILE A 268 2.75 -3.41 1.80
N THR A 269 2.46 -4.59 2.37
CA THR A 269 2.82 -5.87 1.73
C THR A 269 1.68 -6.30 0.81
N ALA A 270 1.97 -6.49 -0.48
CA ALA A 270 0.95 -6.63 -1.51
C ALA A 270 1.16 -7.84 -2.42
N THR A 271 0.06 -8.21 -3.10
CA THR A 271 -0.09 -9.27 -4.11
C THR A 271 0.04 -10.69 -3.55
N GLN A 272 -0.82 -11.60 -4.03
CA GLN A 272 -0.79 -13.05 -3.72
C GLN A 272 -0.78 -13.37 -2.22
N MET A 273 -1.42 -12.55 -1.38
CA MET A 273 -1.47 -12.81 0.07
C MET A 273 -2.38 -14.01 0.37
N MET A 274 -3.52 -14.11 -0.33
CA MET A 274 -4.53 -15.15 -0.15
C MET A 274 -5.17 -15.56 -1.48
N GLU A 275 -4.36 -15.63 -2.54
CA GLU A 275 -4.77 -15.85 -3.94
C GLU A 275 -5.78 -16.99 -4.12
N THR A 276 -5.62 -18.09 -3.39
CA THR A 276 -6.54 -19.24 -3.49
C THR A 276 -7.97 -18.90 -3.09
N MET A 277 -8.17 -17.86 -2.27
CA MET A 277 -9.49 -17.38 -1.86
C MET A 277 -10.25 -16.59 -2.94
N ILE A 278 -9.64 -16.36 -4.12
CA ILE A 278 -10.39 -15.94 -5.31
C ILE A 278 -11.48 -16.98 -5.62
N VAL A 279 -11.15 -18.27 -5.50
CA VAL A 279 -12.06 -19.37 -5.83
C VAL A 279 -12.56 -20.09 -4.58
N ASN A 280 -11.70 -20.29 -3.59
CA ASN A 280 -11.98 -21.09 -2.40
C ASN A 280 -12.49 -20.23 -1.23
N SER A 281 -13.24 -20.84 -0.32
CA SER A 281 -13.76 -20.14 0.87
C SER A 281 -12.77 -20.12 2.06
N ILE A 282 -11.64 -20.84 1.95
CA ILE A 282 -10.60 -20.92 2.97
C ILE A 282 -9.21 -20.80 2.31
N PRO A 283 -8.24 -20.18 2.98
CA PRO A 283 -6.87 -20.13 2.48
C PRO A 283 -6.14 -21.43 2.77
N THR A 284 -5.03 -21.62 2.07
CA THR A 284 -4.02 -22.62 2.40
C THR A 284 -3.28 -22.24 3.68
N ARG A 285 -2.57 -23.19 4.28
CA ARG A 285 -1.69 -22.90 5.42
C ARG A 285 -0.53 -21.99 5.01
N ALA A 286 0.00 -22.14 3.80
CA ALA A 286 1.09 -21.30 3.30
C ALA A 286 0.70 -19.82 3.26
N GLU A 287 -0.49 -19.49 2.75
CA GLU A 287 -1.02 -18.12 2.74
C GLU A 287 -1.25 -17.57 4.16
N VAL A 288 -1.72 -18.41 5.09
CA VAL A 288 -1.85 -18.01 6.50
C VAL A 288 -0.48 -17.65 7.10
N PHE A 289 0.54 -18.46 6.85
CA PHE A 289 1.91 -18.18 7.30
C PHE A 289 2.48 -16.93 6.63
N ASP A 290 2.20 -16.71 5.35
CA ASP A 290 2.68 -15.55 4.61
C ASP A 290 2.12 -14.23 5.18
N VAL A 291 0.80 -14.16 5.37
CA VAL A 291 0.15 -13.02 6.04
C VAL A 291 0.69 -12.80 7.45
N ALA A 292 0.80 -13.85 8.26
CA ALA A 292 1.28 -13.73 9.63
C ALA A 292 2.73 -13.24 9.68
N ASN A 293 3.60 -13.72 8.80
CA ASN A 293 5.00 -13.28 8.73
C ASN A 293 5.11 -11.82 8.28
N ALA A 294 4.29 -11.35 7.33
CA ALA A 294 4.28 -9.93 6.97
C ALA A 294 3.93 -9.02 8.17
N VAL A 295 3.01 -9.45 9.03
CA VAL A 295 2.65 -8.74 10.28
C VAL A 295 3.82 -8.74 11.28
N ILE A 296 4.46 -9.89 11.47
CA ILE A 296 5.63 -10.04 12.35
C ILE A 296 6.82 -9.20 11.85
N ASP A 297 7.01 -9.12 10.54
CA ASP A 297 8.06 -8.32 9.91
C ASP A 297 7.90 -6.81 10.15
N GLY A 298 6.70 -6.38 10.56
CA GLY A 298 6.44 -4.98 10.88
C GLY A 298 5.65 -4.23 9.79
N THR A 299 4.98 -4.93 8.86
CA THR A 299 4.19 -4.25 7.83
C THR A 299 3.09 -3.38 8.45
N ASP A 300 2.73 -2.28 7.79
CA ASP A 300 1.60 -1.45 8.22
C ASP A 300 0.27 -2.02 7.78
N ALA A 301 0.24 -2.52 6.55
CA ALA A 301 -0.96 -3.07 5.97
C ALA A 301 -0.64 -4.23 5.03
N VAL A 302 -1.54 -5.20 5.03
CA VAL A 302 -1.58 -6.29 4.06
C VAL A 302 -2.64 -5.98 3.01
N MET A 303 -2.39 -6.34 1.74
CA MET A 303 -3.27 -6.00 0.62
C MET A 303 -3.86 -7.22 -0.09
N LEU A 304 -5.17 -7.17 -0.31
CA LEU A 304 -5.92 -8.08 -1.18
C LEU A 304 -6.16 -7.44 -2.56
N SER A 305 -5.91 -8.22 -3.61
CA SER A 305 -6.00 -7.86 -5.01
C SER A 305 -7.22 -8.52 -5.68
N GLY A 306 -7.02 -9.63 -6.38
CA GLY A 306 -8.10 -10.35 -7.06
C GLY A 306 -9.10 -10.95 -6.08
N GLU A 307 -8.63 -11.31 -4.88
CA GLU A 307 -9.41 -11.96 -3.83
C GLU A 307 -10.68 -11.16 -3.48
N THR A 308 -10.57 -9.83 -3.44
CA THR A 308 -11.71 -8.94 -3.19
C THR A 308 -12.31 -8.38 -4.48
N ALA A 309 -11.49 -8.06 -5.49
CA ALA A 309 -11.97 -7.37 -6.68
C ALA A 309 -12.82 -8.27 -7.60
N THR A 310 -12.45 -9.53 -7.76
CA THR A 310 -13.09 -10.49 -8.68
C THR A 310 -13.42 -11.84 -8.03
N GLY A 311 -12.93 -12.08 -6.80
CA GLY A 311 -13.12 -13.33 -6.08
C GLY A 311 -14.58 -13.62 -5.68
N LYS A 312 -14.84 -14.91 -5.39
CA LYS A 312 -16.16 -15.40 -4.98
C LYS A 312 -16.56 -14.98 -3.56
N HIS A 313 -15.59 -14.70 -2.70
CA HIS A 313 -15.80 -14.50 -1.26
C HIS A 313 -15.15 -13.22 -0.71
N PRO A 314 -15.43 -12.03 -1.27
CA PRO A 314 -14.70 -10.79 -0.98
C PRO A 314 -14.77 -10.36 0.51
N VAL A 315 -15.94 -10.50 1.15
CA VAL A 315 -16.07 -10.19 2.59
C VAL A 315 -15.34 -11.23 3.44
N LYS A 316 -15.44 -12.51 3.08
CA LYS A 316 -14.86 -13.60 3.87
C LYS A 316 -13.34 -13.58 3.90
N VAL A 317 -12.71 -13.20 2.79
CA VAL A 317 -11.25 -13.07 2.75
C VAL A 317 -10.77 -11.94 3.64
N VAL A 318 -11.50 -10.82 3.74
CA VAL A 318 -11.17 -9.72 4.68
C VAL A 318 -11.33 -10.18 6.13
N GLU A 319 -12.42 -10.87 6.49
CA GLU A 319 -12.59 -11.44 7.83
C GLU A 319 -11.45 -12.40 8.20
N THR A 320 -11.03 -13.21 7.23
CA THR A 320 -9.97 -14.20 7.43
C THR A 320 -8.62 -13.53 7.60
N MET A 321 -8.30 -12.54 6.77
CA MET A 321 -7.10 -11.71 6.88
C MET A 321 -7.03 -11.02 8.25
N SER A 322 -8.11 -10.36 8.66
CA SER A 322 -8.23 -9.66 9.94
C SER A 322 -7.95 -10.60 11.12
N ARG A 323 -8.54 -11.80 11.13
CA ARG A 323 -8.30 -12.82 12.16
C ARG A 323 -6.85 -13.30 12.21
N ILE A 324 -6.18 -13.44 11.05
CA ILE A 324 -4.76 -13.83 11.00
C ILE A 324 -3.90 -12.71 11.58
N CYS A 325 -4.14 -11.44 11.19
CA CYS A 325 -3.41 -10.28 11.70
C CYS A 325 -3.52 -10.17 13.23
N GLN A 326 -4.73 -10.21 13.79
CA GLN A 326 -4.95 -10.15 15.24
C GLN A 326 -4.19 -11.25 15.99
N ARG A 327 -4.16 -12.47 15.42
CA ARG A 327 -3.43 -13.59 16.03
C ARG A 327 -1.92 -13.40 15.95
N ALA A 328 -1.40 -12.95 14.81
CA ALA A 328 0.01 -12.66 14.63
C ALA A 328 0.50 -11.53 15.56
N GLU A 329 -0.29 -10.46 15.72
CA GLU A 329 0.00 -9.35 16.64
C GLU A 329 0.12 -9.82 18.09
N SER A 330 -0.74 -10.77 18.52
CA SER A 330 -0.67 -11.35 19.87
C SER A 330 0.61 -12.15 20.14
N GLN A 331 1.33 -12.58 19.09
CA GLN A 331 2.55 -13.38 19.19
C GLN A 331 3.83 -12.54 19.26
N ILE A 332 3.76 -11.24 18.99
CA ILE A 332 4.91 -10.32 19.08
C ILE A 332 5.24 -10.15 20.57
N LYS A 333 6.28 -10.83 21.06
CA LYS A 333 6.63 -10.87 22.50
C LYS A 333 7.45 -9.66 22.96
N ASP A 334 8.39 -9.21 22.14
CA ASP A 334 9.43 -8.26 22.54
C ASP A 334 9.12 -6.84 22.05
N ILE A 335 8.14 -6.21 22.70
CA ILE A 335 7.71 -4.83 22.39
C ILE A 335 8.73 -3.80 22.90
N THR A 336 9.48 -4.16 23.95
CA THR A 336 10.38 -3.26 24.67
C THR A 336 11.80 -3.19 24.10
N GLU A 337 12.17 -4.06 23.16
CA GLU A 337 13.51 -4.09 22.57
C GLU A 337 13.65 -3.21 21.30
N ASP A 338 12.55 -2.62 20.83
CA ASP A 338 12.39 -2.24 19.42
C ASP A 338 13.05 -0.89 19.01
N ARG A 339 13.63 -0.14 19.95
CA ARG A 339 14.56 0.98 19.64
C ARG A 339 15.14 1.62 20.91
N PRO A 340 16.48 1.72 21.04
CA PRO A 340 17.07 2.69 21.96
C PRO A 340 16.62 4.10 21.56
N LEU A 341 16.29 4.96 22.53
CA LEU A 341 16.01 6.39 22.32
C LEU A 341 17.27 7.20 21.98
N ASP A 342 18.38 6.54 21.66
CA ASP A 342 19.70 7.16 21.40
C ASP A 342 19.82 7.78 19.99
N ILE A 343 18.71 7.96 19.28
CA ILE A 343 18.69 8.60 17.95
C ILE A 343 18.43 10.10 18.12
N PRO A 344 19.29 10.99 17.60
CA PRO A 344 19.04 12.42 17.66
C PRO A 344 17.78 12.79 16.86
N PHE A 345 16.86 13.52 17.50
CA PHE A 345 15.67 14.06 16.85
C PHE A 345 15.93 15.45 16.28
N SER A 346 15.45 15.71 15.06
CA SER A 346 15.57 17.03 14.41
C SER A 346 14.33 17.92 14.61
N ARG A 347 13.21 17.36 15.09
CA ARG A 347 11.96 18.08 15.30
C ARG A 347 11.38 17.85 16.70
N VAL A 348 10.77 18.89 17.26
CA VAL A 348 10.13 18.86 18.58
C VAL A 348 8.94 17.88 18.60
N ASP A 349 8.09 17.94 17.59
CA ASP A 349 6.91 17.06 17.48
C ASP A 349 7.26 15.58 17.39
N GLN A 350 8.34 15.26 16.66
CA GLN A 350 8.91 13.92 16.62
C GLN A 350 9.45 13.48 18.00
N ALA A 351 10.18 14.34 18.70
CA ALA A 351 10.70 14.03 20.04
C ALA A 351 9.56 13.74 21.03
N ILE A 352 8.48 14.52 21.01
CA ILE A 352 7.28 14.27 21.82
C ILE A 352 6.62 12.94 21.45
N ALA A 353 6.44 12.66 20.16
CA ALA A 353 5.84 11.40 19.69
C ALA A 353 6.63 10.17 20.17
N MET A 354 7.96 10.21 20.06
CA MET A 354 8.84 9.12 20.46
C MET A 354 8.91 8.96 21.98
N THR A 355 8.90 10.07 22.73
CA THR A 355 8.82 10.03 24.21
C THR A 355 7.48 9.46 24.67
N ALA A 356 6.38 9.81 23.99
CA ALA A 356 5.04 9.32 24.30
C ALA A 356 4.92 7.81 24.16
N ILE A 357 5.33 7.27 23.03
CA ILE A 357 5.26 5.82 22.77
C ILE A 357 6.21 5.03 23.67
N TYR A 358 7.38 5.60 23.97
CA TYR A 358 8.29 5.03 24.96
C TYR A 358 7.65 4.97 26.35
N ALA A 359 7.12 6.09 26.86
CA ALA A 359 6.45 6.12 28.15
C ALA A 359 5.25 5.17 28.20
N ALA A 360 4.46 5.09 27.12
CA ALA A 360 3.32 4.19 27.01
C ALA A 360 3.74 2.72 27.16
N ASN A 361 4.81 2.30 26.48
CA ASN A 361 5.31 0.93 26.56
C ASN A 361 5.91 0.55 27.94
N HIS A 362 6.20 1.53 28.80
CA HIS A 362 6.80 1.32 30.14
C HIS A 362 5.82 1.61 31.30
N LEU A 363 4.58 1.97 30.98
CA LEU A 363 3.53 2.24 31.95
C LEU A 363 2.31 1.36 31.62
N PRO A 364 1.41 1.11 32.59
CA PRO A 364 0.15 0.41 32.33
C PRO A 364 -0.85 1.32 31.62
N VAL A 365 -0.48 1.86 30.45
CA VAL A 365 -1.28 2.78 29.66
C VAL A 365 -2.29 1.99 28.82
N ARG A 366 -3.55 2.39 28.91
CA ARG A 366 -4.65 1.81 28.14
C ARG A 366 -4.67 2.30 26.69
N ALA A 367 -4.41 3.59 26.50
CA ALA A 367 -4.48 4.23 25.19
C ALA A 367 -3.54 5.44 25.06
N ILE A 368 -3.07 5.68 23.83
CA ILE A 368 -2.36 6.90 23.46
C ILE A 368 -3.30 7.76 22.64
N VAL A 369 -3.52 8.99 23.05
CA VAL A 369 -4.45 9.94 22.45
C VAL A 369 -3.63 11.08 21.84
N SER A 370 -3.69 11.24 20.52
CA SER A 370 -2.93 12.27 19.81
C SER A 370 -3.89 13.25 19.14
N LEU A 371 -3.91 14.49 19.65
CA LEU A 371 -4.58 15.61 18.99
C LEU A 371 -3.72 16.03 17.80
N THR A 372 -4.20 15.79 16.58
CA THR A 372 -3.40 15.97 15.38
C THR A 372 -4.16 16.60 14.22
N GLU A 373 -3.56 17.58 13.57
CA GLU A 373 -4.14 18.22 12.37
C GLU A 373 -3.77 17.46 11.09
N SER A 374 -2.59 16.84 11.02
CA SER A 374 -2.05 16.19 9.80
C SER A 374 -1.85 14.68 9.90
N GLY A 375 -1.81 14.12 11.12
CA GLY A 375 -1.47 12.71 11.39
C GLY A 375 0.02 12.42 11.62
N ALA A 376 0.90 13.43 11.52
CA ALA A 376 2.36 13.22 11.61
C ALA A 376 2.81 12.63 12.97
N THR A 377 2.24 13.12 14.07
CA THR A 377 2.55 12.62 15.43
C THR A 377 2.25 11.13 15.56
N THR A 378 1.09 10.69 15.07
CA THR A 378 0.69 9.28 15.08
C THR A 378 1.50 8.42 14.10
N LEU A 379 1.95 8.99 12.99
CA LEU A 379 2.88 8.30 12.08
C LEU A 379 4.16 7.91 12.81
N TRP A 380 4.80 8.83 13.53
CA TRP A 380 6.03 8.53 14.27
C TRP A 380 5.81 7.52 15.40
N MET A 381 4.74 7.69 16.20
CA MET A 381 4.39 6.72 17.24
C MET A 381 4.22 5.31 16.67
N SER A 382 3.52 5.17 15.54
CA SER A 382 3.27 3.87 14.90
C SER A 382 4.54 3.19 14.34
N ARG A 383 5.70 3.87 14.30
CA ARG A 383 6.96 3.26 13.89
C ARG A 383 7.58 2.38 14.97
N VAL A 384 7.14 2.51 16.22
CA VAL A 384 7.59 1.69 17.35
C VAL A 384 6.55 0.59 17.59
N ASN A 385 7.01 -0.64 17.79
CA ASN A 385 6.10 -1.72 18.16
C ASN A 385 5.39 -1.37 19.48
N THR A 386 4.07 -1.52 19.50
CA THR A 386 3.24 -1.39 20.69
C THR A 386 1.99 -2.25 20.55
N ARG A 387 1.44 -2.70 21.67
CA ARG A 387 0.08 -3.26 21.76
C ARG A 387 -0.96 -2.22 22.16
N ILE A 388 -0.51 -1.01 22.50
CA ILE A 388 -1.36 0.06 23.00
C ILE A 388 -1.98 0.77 21.79
N PRO A 389 -3.31 0.86 21.70
CA PRO A 389 -3.97 1.56 20.60
C PRO A 389 -3.62 3.05 20.60
N ILE A 390 -3.34 3.58 19.40
CA ILE A 390 -3.08 4.99 19.17
C ILE A 390 -4.35 5.61 18.55
N TYR A 391 -4.94 6.60 19.22
CA TYR A 391 -6.10 7.32 18.73
C TYR A 391 -5.68 8.67 18.14
N ALA A 392 -5.88 8.85 16.84
CA ALA A 392 -5.68 10.12 16.15
C ALA A 392 -6.97 10.94 16.23
N LEU A 393 -7.04 11.87 17.18
CA LEU A 393 -8.16 12.78 17.32
C LEU A 393 -7.94 13.97 16.40
N THR A 394 -8.83 14.12 15.42
CA THR A 394 -8.71 15.16 14.40
C THR A 394 -10.06 15.67 13.94
N ARG A 395 -10.12 16.95 13.62
CA ARG A 395 -11.27 17.60 12.97
C ARG A 395 -11.25 17.45 11.46
N HIS A 396 -10.11 17.05 10.88
CA HIS A 396 -9.92 16.97 9.45
C HIS A 396 -10.19 15.55 8.94
N GLU A 397 -11.29 15.39 8.19
CA GLU A 397 -11.65 14.13 7.53
C GLU A 397 -10.52 13.58 6.63
N GLU A 398 -9.76 14.45 5.98
CA GLU A 398 -8.59 14.06 5.18
C GLU A 398 -7.51 13.39 6.04
N SER A 399 -7.19 13.96 7.20
CA SER A 399 -6.22 13.40 8.14
C SER A 399 -6.74 12.11 8.78
N ALA A 400 -8.03 12.06 9.13
CA ALA A 400 -8.67 10.86 9.66
C ALA A 400 -8.58 9.66 8.69
N ARG A 401 -8.76 9.91 7.39
CA ARG A 401 -8.58 8.86 6.37
C ARG A 401 -7.11 8.55 6.13
N ARG A 402 -6.22 9.55 6.09
CA ARG A 402 -4.78 9.34 5.88
C ARG A 402 -4.20 8.36 6.91
N VAL A 403 -4.50 8.55 8.20
CA VAL A 403 -3.95 7.71 9.26
C VAL A 403 -4.50 6.27 9.26
N ALA A 404 -5.56 5.97 8.50
CA ALA A 404 -6.10 4.60 8.40
C ALA A 404 -5.11 3.60 7.78
N LEU A 405 -4.04 4.09 7.14
CA LEU A 405 -2.94 3.25 6.68
C LEU A 405 -1.92 2.93 7.78
N TYR A 406 -1.89 3.66 8.90
CA TYR A 406 -0.82 3.56 9.89
C TYR A 406 -1.12 2.44 10.89
N ARG A 407 -0.14 1.54 11.08
CA ARG A 407 -0.26 0.41 12.00
C ARG A 407 -0.67 0.85 13.41
N GLY A 408 -1.73 0.26 13.94
CA GLY A 408 -2.19 0.50 15.31
C GLY A 408 -2.82 1.88 15.55
N VAL A 409 -3.03 2.68 14.51
CA VAL A 409 -3.67 4.00 14.62
C VAL A 409 -5.14 3.93 14.23
N GLN A 410 -6.00 4.50 15.06
CA GLN A 410 -7.44 4.63 14.82
C GLN A 410 -7.83 6.10 14.84
N ALA A 411 -8.47 6.57 13.77
CA ALA A 411 -8.97 7.93 13.72
C ALA A 411 -10.26 8.09 14.52
N VAL A 412 -10.35 9.20 15.25
CA VAL A 412 -11.55 9.63 15.96
C VAL A 412 -11.86 11.04 15.50
N HIS A 413 -13.04 11.22 14.88
CA HIS A 413 -13.53 12.56 14.57
C HIS A 413 -13.69 13.34 15.88
N PHE A 414 -12.93 14.44 16.00
CA PHE A 414 -12.86 15.24 17.21
C PHE A 414 -12.90 16.73 16.84
N PRO A 415 -14.10 17.29 16.61
CA PRO A 415 -14.28 18.70 16.38
C PRO A 415 -14.23 19.43 17.72
N TYR A 416 -13.25 20.30 17.90
CA TYR A 416 -13.15 21.18 19.07
C TYR A 416 -12.85 22.61 18.61
N GLU A 417 -13.36 23.59 19.34
CA GLU A 417 -13.13 25.02 19.10
C GLU A 417 -12.46 25.71 20.29
N SER A 418 -12.46 25.07 21.47
CA SER A 418 -11.86 25.62 22.67
C SER A 418 -10.34 25.72 22.56
N ARG A 419 -9.81 26.84 23.07
CA ARG A 419 -8.37 27.06 23.28
C ARG A 419 -7.94 26.68 24.70
N ASP A 420 -8.89 26.34 25.58
CA ASP A 420 -8.58 25.86 26.91
C ASP A 420 -8.07 24.42 26.84
N HIS A 421 -6.79 24.26 27.13
CA HIS A 421 -6.11 22.98 27.15
C HIS A 421 -6.65 21.98 28.17
N ALA A 422 -7.24 22.43 29.28
CA ALA A 422 -7.85 21.54 30.27
C ALA A 422 -9.19 21.02 29.76
N GLU A 423 -10.02 21.91 29.21
CA GLU A 423 -11.31 21.56 28.60
C GLU A 423 -11.14 20.57 27.44
N VAL A 424 -10.21 20.84 26.52
CA VAL A 424 -9.95 19.96 25.36
C VAL A 424 -9.48 18.57 25.81
N ASN A 425 -8.68 18.49 26.87
CA ASN A 425 -8.27 17.20 27.43
C ASN A 425 -9.47 16.43 27.99
N ARG A 426 -10.36 17.10 28.73
CA ARG A 426 -11.57 16.49 29.28
C ARG A 426 -12.47 15.97 28.17
N MET A 427 -12.74 16.78 27.14
CA MET A 427 -13.54 16.39 25.98
C MET A 427 -12.95 15.17 25.25
N ALA A 428 -11.63 15.10 25.10
CA ALA A 428 -10.97 13.96 24.46
C ALA A 428 -11.18 12.65 25.25
N ILE A 429 -11.15 12.72 26.59
CA ILE A 429 -11.40 11.56 27.46
C ILE A 429 -12.87 11.17 27.44
N GLU A 430 -13.79 12.13 27.56
CA GLU A 430 -15.24 11.90 27.46
C GLU A 430 -15.61 11.22 26.13
N THR A 431 -15.04 11.69 25.02
CA THR A 431 -15.27 11.09 23.68
C THR A 431 -14.85 9.61 23.63
N LEU A 432 -13.79 9.22 24.34
CA LEU A 432 -13.31 7.84 24.36
C LEU A 432 -14.03 6.97 25.41
N LEU A 433 -14.52 7.56 26.50
CA LEU A 433 -15.43 6.92 27.46
C LEU A 433 -16.77 6.59 26.80
N GLU A 434 -17.37 7.53 26.07
CA GLU A 434 -18.64 7.34 25.34
C GLU A 434 -18.55 6.24 24.27
N ARG A 435 -17.34 5.98 23.78
CA ARG A 435 -17.05 4.92 22.80
C ARG A 435 -16.64 3.59 23.45
N GLU A 436 -16.69 3.49 24.78
CA GLU A 436 -16.31 2.31 25.56
C GLU A 436 -14.84 1.87 25.29
N ILE A 437 -13.98 2.82 24.94
CA ILE A 437 -12.55 2.60 24.71
C ILE A 437 -11.77 2.69 26.03
N LEU A 438 -12.18 3.62 26.89
CA LEU A 438 -11.61 3.88 28.20
C LEU A 438 -12.65 3.58 29.29
N GLU A 439 -12.14 3.25 30.47
CA GLU A 439 -12.88 3.10 31.72
C GLU A 439 -12.30 4.02 32.80
N GLU A 440 -13.05 4.23 33.89
CA GLU A 440 -12.55 5.01 35.03
C GLU A 440 -11.34 4.32 35.69
N GLY A 441 -10.32 5.11 36.03
CA GLY A 441 -9.05 4.60 36.56
C GLY A 441 -8.01 4.21 35.51
N ASP A 442 -8.35 4.15 34.22
CA ASP A 442 -7.38 3.90 33.15
C ASP A 442 -6.30 4.98 33.09
N VAL A 443 -5.07 4.59 32.78
CA VAL A 443 -3.97 5.52 32.51
C VAL A 443 -3.89 5.78 31.01
N VAL A 444 -3.82 7.05 30.62
CA VAL A 444 -3.75 7.49 29.23
C VAL A 444 -2.60 8.46 29.01
N ILE A 445 -2.07 8.48 27.80
CA ILE A 445 -1.12 9.51 27.36
C ILE A 445 -1.81 10.40 26.33
N ILE A 446 -1.78 11.72 26.54
CA ILE A 446 -2.26 12.72 25.58
C ILE A 446 -1.07 13.48 25.01
N THR A 447 -0.95 13.55 23.69
CA THR A 447 -0.03 14.46 23.00
C THR A 447 -0.78 15.56 22.26
N LYS A 448 -0.28 16.79 22.32
CA LYS A 448 -0.91 17.95 21.66
C LYS A 448 0.08 19.07 21.36
N GLY A 449 -0.40 20.07 20.63
CA GLY A 449 0.28 21.35 20.43
C GLY A 449 -0.46 22.51 21.12
N ASP A 450 0.28 23.54 21.50
CA ASP A 450 -0.31 24.76 22.07
C ASP A 450 -1.01 25.63 21.01
N LEU A 451 -0.57 25.54 19.74
CA LEU A 451 -1.11 26.32 18.63
C LEU A 451 -2.22 25.55 17.91
N MET A 452 -3.47 25.88 18.25
CA MET A 452 -4.65 25.29 17.62
C MET A 452 -4.68 25.57 16.10
N GLY A 453 -4.89 24.53 15.29
CA GLY A 453 -5.07 24.63 13.85
C GLY A 453 -3.80 24.85 13.02
N GLN A 454 -2.61 24.83 13.62
CA GLN A 454 -1.35 24.82 12.87
C GLN A 454 -0.77 23.40 12.77
N MET A 455 -0.35 23.00 11.57
CA MET A 455 0.33 21.70 11.36
C MET A 455 1.76 21.73 11.91
N GLY A 456 2.23 20.60 12.47
CA GLY A 456 3.63 20.44 12.91
C GLY A 456 3.99 21.09 14.24
N GLY A 457 3.00 21.37 15.10
CA GLY A 457 3.17 22.07 16.38
C GLY A 457 3.00 21.22 17.63
N THR A 458 3.06 19.88 17.56
CA THR A 458 2.99 19.05 18.78
C THR A 458 4.22 19.33 19.65
N ASN A 459 4.00 19.75 20.90
CA ASN A 459 5.07 20.15 21.82
C ASN A 459 4.79 19.75 23.28
N ALA A 460 3.64 19.13 23.56
CA ALA A 460 3.23 18.76 24.91
C ALA A 460 2.81 17.29 24.99
N LEU A 461 3.16 16.67 26.12
CA LEU A 461 2.73 15.35 26.56
C LEU A 461 2.13 15.44 27.97
N LYS A 462 1.02 14.74 28.21
CA LYS A 462 0.46 14.55 29.54
C LYS A 462 0.14 13.08 29.77
N ILE A 463 0.42 12.60 30.97
CA ILE A 463 0.01 11.28 31.45
C ILE A 463 -1.08 11.53 32.48
N LEU A 464 -2.27 10.99 32.26
CA LEU A 464 -3.45 11.24 33.08
C LEU A 464 -4.05 9.90 33.50
N ARG A 465 -4.76 9.91 34.63
CA ARG A 465 -5.67 8.85 35.03
C ARG A 465 -7.10 9.33 34.80
N VAL A 466 -7.91 8.51 34.16
CA VAL A 466 -9.33 8.80 33.95
C VAL A 466 -10.01 8.86 35.32
N GLY A 467 -10.76 9.94 35.58
CA GLY A 467 -11.38 10.22 36.88
C GLY A 467 -10.66 11.32 37.69
N ASP A 468 -9.32 11.36 37.66
CA ASP A 468 -8.54 12.33 38.45
C ASP A 468 -8.66 13.79 37.95
N VAL A 469 -9.20 13.99 36.74
CA VAL A 469 -9.21 15.28 36.02
C VAL A 469 -10.64 15.79 35.74
N ILE A 470 -11.67 15.22 36.36
CA ILE A 470 -13.08 15.61 36.12
C ILE A 470 -13.70 16.22 37.39
N THR A 471 -13.16 17.33 37.87
CA THR A 471 -13.91 18.30 38.68
C THR A 471 -13.26 19.68 38.51
N VAL A 472 -13.95 20.56 37.80
CA VAL A 472 -13.83 22.00 38.05
C VAL A 472 -15.14 22.34 38.76
N ASP A 473 -15.05 22.62 40.05
CA ASP A 473 -16.16 23.23 40.79
C ASP A 473 -16.60 24.55 40.13
#